data_AF-A0A9W8VLB3-F1
#
_entry.id   AF-A0A9W8VLB3-F1
#
_cell.length_a   1.000
_cell.length_b   1.000
_cell.length_c   1.000
_cell.angle_alpha   90.00
_cell.angle_beta   90.00
_cell.angle_gamma   90.00
#
_symmetry.space_group_name_H-M   'P 1'
#
loop_
_entity.id
_entity.type
_entity.pdbx_description
1 polymer ?
#
loop_
_entity_poly.entity_id
_entity_poly.type
_entity_poly.pdbx_seq_one_letter_code
_entity_poly.pdbx_strand_id
1 'polypeptide(L)' 'MPGLNSVTTLFALVLFMAGHRVYASSHEVVLPPLGADPCTWGPAFWCENEANMKRCGVTKEECEKYANDL' A
#
# COMPACT_ATOMS: atom_id res chain seq x y z
N MET A 1 42.25 -12.17 -23.64
CA MET A 1 41.77 -12.15 -22.25
C MET A 1 42.41 -10.93 -21.58
N PRO A 2 41.72 -9.79 -21.44
CA PRO A 2 42.35 -8.60 -20.88
C PRO A 2 42.63 -8.82 -19.40
N GLY A 3 43.90 -8.63 -19.02
CA GLY A 3 44.42 -8.87 -17.68
C GLY A 3 43.69 -8.02 -16.65
N LEU A 4 43.22 -8.69 -15.60
CA LEU A 4 42.51 -8.09 -14.48
C LEU A 4 43.51 -7.25 -13.66
N ASN A 5 43.74 -6.01 -14.08
CA ASN A 5 44.50 -5.03 -13.31
C ASN A 5 43.74 -4.70 -12.02
N SER A 6 44.47 -4.69 -10.90
CA SER A 6 43.94 -4.48 -9.54
C SER A 6 42.96 -3.29 -9.46
N VAL A 7 43.24 -2.23 -10.21
CA VAL A 7 42.39 -1.03 -10.32
C VAL A 7 41.00 -1.33 -10.88
N THR A 8 40.89 -2.16 -11.92
CA THR A 8 39.60 -2.54 -12.54
C THR A 8 38.78 -3.44 -11.61
N THR A 9 39.44 -4.32 -10.86
CA THR A 9 38.78 -5.12 -9.81
C THR A 9 38.22 -4.23 -8.71
N LEU A 10 39.01 -3.25 -8.25
CA LEU A 10 38.58 -2.31 -7.21
C LEU A 10 37.39 -1.47 -7.69
N PHE A 11 37.42 -0.93 -8.91
CA PHE A 11 36.30 -0.17 -9.47
C PHE A 11 35.03 -1.01 -9.60
N ALA A 12 35.12 -2.24 -10.10
CA ALA A 12 33.97 -3.14 -10.19
C ALA A 12 33.39 -3.41 -8.80
N LEU A 13 34.21 -3.75 -7.80
CA LEU A 13 33.76 -3.99 -6.43
C LEU A 13 33.06 -2.76 -5.84
N VAL A 14 33.59 -1.55 -6.06
CA VAL A 14 32.95 -0.30 -5.62
C VAL A 14 31.58 -0.12 -6.27
N LEU A 15 31.45 -0.38 -7.57
CA LEU A 15 30.19 -0.27 -8.31
C LEU A 15 29.15 -1.31 -7.85
N PHE A 16 29.57 -2.56 -7.61
CA PHE A 16 28.69 -3.62 -7.08
C PHE A 16 28.25 -3.31 -5.64
N MET A 17 29.15 -2.87 -4.76
CA MET A 17 28.85 -2.51 -3.37
C MET A 17 27.93 -1.29 -3.27
N ALA A 18 28.09 -0.30 -4.16
CA ALA A 18 27.16 0.82 -4.29
C ALA A 18 25.82 0.39 -4.92
N GLY A 19 25.83 -0.57 -5.84
CA GLY A 19 24.64 -1.08 -6.53
C GLY A 19 23.68 -1.88 -5.64
N HIS A 20 24.18 -2.70 -4.71
CA HIS A 20 23.32 -3.43 -3.78
C HIS A 20 22.58 -2.54 -2.77
N ARG A 21 23.11 -1.34 -2.46
CA ARG A 21 22.42 -0.34 -1.64
C ARG A 21 21.26 0.31 -2.38
N VAL A 22 21.33 0.37 -3.72
CA VAL A 22 20.26 0.93 -4.58
C VAL A 22 19.12 -0.08 -4.76
N TYR A 23 19.41 -1.39 -4.85
CA TYR A 23 18.35 -2.39 -5.05
C TYR A 23 17.49 -2.67 -3.79
N ALA A 24 17.95 -2.28 -2.60
CA ALA A 24 17.12 -2.25 -1.40
C ALA A 24 16.25 -0.98 -1.30
N SER A 25 16.10 -0.22 -2.40
CA SER A 25 15.13 0.88 -2.50
C SER A 25 13.72 0.27 -2.47
N SER A 26 13.27 0.11 -1.24
CA SER A 26 11.98 -0.41 -0.83
C SER A 26 10.89 0.24 -1.65
N HIS A 27 9.96 -0.55 -2.17
CA HIS A 27 8.68 -0.03 -2.62
C HIS A 27 8.14 0.86 -1.50
N GLU A 28 8.03 2.16 -1.73
CA GLU A 28 7.42 3.06 -0.76
C GLU A 28 5.96 2.67 -0.69
N VAL A 29 5.59 1.93 0.36
CA VAL A 29 4.19 1.65 0.66
C VAL A 29 3.62 2.95 1.20
N VAL A 30 3.14 3.80 0.29
CA VAL A 30 2.33 4.98 0.65
C VAL A 30 0.98 4.45 1.13
N LEU A 31 0.89 4.13 2.42
CA LEU A 31 -0.38 3.82 3.06
C LEU A 31 -1.22 5.10 3.09
N PRO A 32 -2.49 5.06 2.64
CA PRO A 32 -3.38 6.19 2.81
C PRO A 32 -3.54 6.51 4.30
N PRO A 33 -3.79 7.78 4.66
CA PRO A 33 -4.09 8.15 6.04
C PRO A 33 -5.24 7.30 6.59
N LEU A 34 -5.15 6.93 7.86
CA LEU A 34 -6.23 6.21 8.54
C LEU A 34 -7.53 7.03 8.44
N GLY A 35 -8.63 6.38 8.06
CA GLY A 35 -9.92 7.04 7.88
C GLY A 35 -10.05 7.90 6.63
N ALA A 36 -9.09 7.87 5.69
CA ALA A 36 -9.22 8.57 4.41
C ALA A 36 -10.37 8.02 3.54
N ASP A 37 -10.73 6.76 3.72
CA ASP A 37 -11.89 6.14 3.08
C ASP A 37 -13.12 6.21 4.01
N PRO A 38 -14.17 6.97 3.68
CA PRO A 38 -15.39 7.05 4.47
C PRO A 38 -16.09 5.70 4.71
N CYS A 39 -15.88 4.73 3.83
CA CYS A 39 -16.44 3.39 3.99
C CYS A 39 -15.79 2.63 5.17
N THR A 40 -14.68 3.12 5.70
CA THR A 40 -14.02 2.59 6.91
C THR A 40 -14.53 3.21 8.21
N TRP A 41 -15.39 4.24 8.15
CA TRP A 41 -15.95 4.88 9.35
C TRP A 41 -17.02 4.03 10.03
N GLY A 42 -17.61 3.08 9.30
CA GLY A 42 -18.51 2.06 9.82
C GLY A 42 -20.00 2.31 9.56
N PRO A 43 -20.89 1.54 10.26
CA PRO A 43 -22.31 1.46 9.97
C PRO A 43 -23.10 2.74 10.01
N ALA A 44 -22.73 3.67 10.88
CA ALA A 44 -23.37 4.97 10.94
C ALA A 44 -23.24 5.76 9.62
N PHE A 45 -22.14 5.60 8.87
CA PHE A 45 -21.92 6.33 7.62
C PHE A 45 -22.53 5.61 6.41
N TRP A 46 -22.14 4.36 6.18
CA TRP A 46 -22.55 3.67 4.95
C TRP A 46 -24.04 3.31 4.93
N CYS A 47 -24.74 3.32 6.07
CA CYS A 47 -26.18 3.06 6.18
C CYS A 47 -27.01 4.33 6.39
N GLU A 48 -26.39 5.51 6.34
CA GLU A 48 -27.09 6.78 6.50
C GLU A 48 -28.06 7.05 5.33
N ASN A 49 -27.65 6.70 4.11
CA ASN A 49 -28.45 6.90 2.90
C ASN A 49 -27.99 5.99 1.75
N GLU A 50 -28.83 5.84 0.72
CA GLU A 50 -28.57 4.96 -0.43
C GLU A 50 -27.33 5.37 -1.25
N ALA A 51 -26.97 6.67 -1.25
CA ALA A 51 -25.77 7.13 -1.96
C ALA A 51 -24.49 6.63 -1.27
N ASN A 52 -24.44 6.67 0.06
CA ASN A 52 -23.31 6.13 0.83
C ASN A 52 -23.25 4.60 0.69
N MET A 53 -24.39 3.91 0.71
CA MET A 53 -24.48 2.46 0.47
C MET A 53 -23.87 2.08 -0.89
N LYS A 54 -24.33 2.75 -1.97
CA LYS A 54 -23.81 2.52 -3.33
C LYS A 54 -22.32 2.84 -3.43
N ARG A 55 -21.87 3.92 -2.80
CA ARG A 55 -20.46 4.31 -2.79
C ARG A 55 -19.58 3.26 -2.11
N CYS A 56 -20.06 2.67 -1.02
CA CYS A 56 -19.32 1.67 -0.25
C CYS A 56 -19.57 0.22 -0.69
N GLY A 57 -20.44 -0.01 -1.67
CA GLY A 57 -20.80 -1.35 -2.13
C GLY A 57 -21.58 -2.17 -1.10
N VAL A 58 -22.32 -1.50 -0.21
CA VAL A 58 -23.07 -2.11 0.89
C VAL A 58 -24.53 -2.28 0.47
N THR A 59 -25.12 -3.42 0.79
CA THR A 59 -26.54 -3.69 0.50
C THR A 59 -27.45 -3.25 1.65
N LYS A 60 -28.76 -3.18 1.36
CA LYS A 60 -29.76 -2.82 2.37
C LYS A 60 -29.83 -3.89 3.46
N GLU A 61 -29.70 -5.16 3.08
CA GLU A 61 -29.71 -6.31 3.98
C GLU A 61 -28.53 -6.27 4.96
N GLU A 62 -27.34 -5.82 4.53
CA GLU A 62 -26.20 -5.64 5.42
C GLU A 62 -26.47 -4.57 6.48
N CYS A 63 -27.04 -3.44 6.08
CA CYS A 63 -27.46 -2.40 7.01
C CYS A 63 -28.56 -2.85 7.99
N GLU A 64 -29.54 -3.60 7.49
CA GLU A 64 -30.59 -4.18 8.34
C GLU A 64 -30.00 -5.18 9.34
N LYS A 65 -29.05 -6.02 8.93
CA LYS A 65 -28.34 -6.92 9.83
C LYS A 65 -27.64 -6.15 10.95
N TYR A 66 -26.86 -5.12 10.60
CA TYR A 66 -26.21 -4.27 11.61
C TYR A 66 -27.21 -3.62 12.57
N ALA A 67 -28.38 -3.20 12.09
CA ALA A 67 -29.42 -2.60 12.93
C ALA A 67 -30.06 -3.61 13.90
N ASN A 68 -30.14 -4.89 13.53
CA ASN A 68 -30.67 -5.96 14.38
C ASN A 68 -29.64 -6.51 15.36
N ASP A 69 -28.34 -6.35 15.08
CA ASP A 69 -27.22 -6.77 15.93
C ASP A 69 -26.92 -5.75 17.06
N LEU A 70 -27.63 -4.61 17.09
CA LEU A 70 -27.56 -3.55 18.12
C LEU A 70 -28.63 -3.76 19.20
#